data_AF-A0A4R3MX19-F1
#
_entry.id   AF-A0A4R3MX19-F1
#
_cell.length_a   1.000
_cell.length_b   1.000
_cell.length_c   1.000
_cell.angle_alpha   90.00
_cell.angle_beta   90.00
_cell.angle_gamma   90.00
#
_symmetry.space_group_name_H-M   'P 1'
#
loop_
_entity.id
_entity.type
_entity.pdbx_description
1 polymer ?
#
loop_
_entity_poly.entity_id
_entity_poly.type
_entity_poly.pdbx_seq_one_letter_code
_entity_poly.pdbx_strand_id
1 'polypeptide(L)' 'MNDMNEYRARKNGQVTPKMLLELLEKEIEEGNIDALAYVARRKDGYIISGWSNMPHTEIIGLFEVGKKQVIDHMYENE' A
#
# COMPACT_ATOMS: atom_id res chain seq x y z
N MET A 1 13.10 6.09 -8.33
CA MET A 1 13.07 4.99 -9.31
C MET A 1 13.05 5.66 -10.67
N ASN A 2 13.87 5.27 -11.64
CA ASN A 2 13.75 5.85 -12.99
C ASN A 2 12.72 5.04 -13.80
N ASP A 3 12.07 5.65 -14.80
CA ASP A 3 10.96 5.07 -15.56
C ASP A 3 11.34 3.77 -16.28
N MET A 4 12.60 3.61 -16.67
CA MET A 4 13.10 2.34 -17.22
C MET A 4 13.03 1.17 -16.23
N ASN A 5 13.29 1.41 -14.94
CA ASN A 5 13.24 0.37 -13.92
C ASN A 5 11.78 -0.01 -13.62
N GLU A 6 10.89 0.99 -13.67
CA GLU A 6 9.45 0.81 -13.51
C GLU A 6 8.86 -0.07 -14.63
N TYR A 7 9.23 0.23 -15.88
CA TYR A 7 8.81 -0.55 -17.04
C TYR A 7 9.26 -2.02 -16.96
N ARG A 8 10.50 -2.26 -16.53
CA ARG A 8 11.03 -3.62 -16.35
C ARG A 8 10.31 -4.37 -15.24
N ALA A 9 10.04 -3.72 -14.10
CA ALA A 9 9.29 -4.32 -12.99
C ALA A 9 7.90 -4.78 -13.45
N ARG A 10 7.16 -3.93 -14.20
CA ARG A 10 5.87 -4.30 -14.80
C ARG A 10 5.95 -5.52 -15.70
N LYS A 11 6.93 -5.56 -16.61
CA LYS A 11 7.11 -6.71 -17.52
C LYS A 11 7.41 -8.01 -16.80
N ASN A 12 8.06 -7.94 -15.64
CA ASN A 12 8.43 -9.11 -14.85
C ASN A 12 7.36 -9.49 -13.81
N GLY A 13 6.19 -8.86 -13.83
CA GLY A 13 5.12 -9.10 -12.86
C GLY A 13 5.45 -8.63 -11.44
N GLN A 14 6.43 -7.73 -11.27
CA GLN A 14 6.81 -7.20 -9.97
C GLN A 14 5.97 -5.97 -9.64
N VAL A 15 5.40 -5.98 -8.44
CA VAL A 15 4.67 -4.81 -7.90
C VAL A 15 5.67 -3.83 -7.29
N THR A 16 5.68 -2.60 -7.80
CA THR A 16 6.50 -1.50 -7.25
C THR A 16 5.66 -0.59 -6.34
N PRO A 17 6.29 0.26 -5.51
CA PRO A 17 5.57 1.30 -4.77
C PRO A 17 4.78 2.27 -5.67
N LYS A 18 5.31 2.59 -6.86
CA LYS A 18 4.64 3.51 -7.80
C LYS A 18 3.39 2.86 -8.40
N MET A 19 3.46 1.58 -8.76
CA MET A 19 2.29 0.83 -9.23
C MET A 19 1.19 0.74 -8.16
N LEU A 20 1.55 0.48 -6.89
CA LEU A 20 0.57 0.48 -5.81
C LEU A 20 -0.11 1.84 -5.64
N LEU A 21 0.65 2.93 -5.76
CA LEU A 21 0.10 4.28 -5.67
C LEU A 21 -0.84 4.58 -6.84
N GLU A 22 -0.48 4.22 -8.07
CA GLU A 22 -1.34 4.43 -9.26
C GLU A 22 -2.64 3.63 -9.17
N LEU A 23 -2.60 2.39 -8.65
CA LEU A 23 -3.81 1.60 -8.42
C LEU A 23 -4.69 2.25 -7.35
N LEU A 24 -4.08 2.72 -6.27
CA LEU A 24 -4.79 3.40 -5.19
C LEU A 24 -5.42 4.72 -5.65
N GLU A 25 -4.69 5.51 -6.44
CA GLU A 25 -5.18 6.77 -7.02
C GLU A 25 -6.42 6.52 -7.89
N LYS A 26 -6.40 5.48 -8.72
CA LYS A 26 -7.56 5.07 -9.51
C LYS A 26 -8.79 4.76 -8.65
N GLU A 27 -8.63 3.99 -7.57
CA GLU A 27 -9.74 3.67 -6.66
C GLU A 27 -10.31 4.92 -5.96
N ILE A 28 -9.45 5.90 -5.66
CA ILE A 28 -9.88 7.20 -5.12
C ILE A 28 -10.66 8.00 -6.18
N GLU A 29 -10.16 8.06 -7.41
CA GLU A 29 -10.81 8.77 -8.52
C GLU A 29 -12.18 8.17 -8.87
N GLU A 30 -12.31 6.84 -8.78
CA GLU A 30 -13.57 6.13 -8.99
C GLU A 30 -14.54 6.25 -7.80
N GLY A 31 -14.10 6.81 -6.67
CA GLY A 31 -14.93 7.03 -5.48
C GLY A 31 -15.14 5.76 -4.64
N ASN A 32 -14.31 4.74 -4.80
CA ASN A 32 -14.41 3.47 -4.08
C ASN A 32 -13.80 3.53 -2.66
N ILE A 33 -13.06 4.61 -2.36
CA ILE A 33 -12.34 4.79 -1.09
C ILE A 33 -12.89 5.99 -0.32
N ASP A 34 -13.49 5.73 0.83
CA ASP A 34 -13.97 6.75 1.78
C ASP A 34 -12.85 7.25 2.69
N ALA A 35 -11.93 6.36 3.10
CA ALA A 35 -10.80 6.72 3.94
C ALA A 35 -9.57 5.84 3.69
N LEU A 36 -8.38 6.40 4.00
CA LEU A 36 -7.09 5.79 3.71
C LEU A 36 -6.15 5.91 4.91
N ALA A 37 -5.45 4.83 5.23
CA ALA A 37 -4.28 4.82 6.09
C ALA A 37 -3.13 4.08 5.40
N TYR A 38 -1.90 4.55 5.56
CA TYR A 38 -0.73 3.92 4.94
C TYR A 38 0.44 3.76 5.92
N VAL A 39 1.29 2.79 5.62
CA VAL A 39 2.63 2.61 6.22
C VAL A 39 3.63 2.48 5.08
N ALA A 40 4.72 3.24 5.13
CA ALA A 40 5.78 3.17 4.15
C ALA A 40 7.16 3.14 4.81
N ARG A 41 8.07 2.34 4.26
CA ARG A 41 9.48 2.32 4.65
C ARG A 41 10.29 3.20 3.70
N ARG A 42 10.95 4.21 4.26
CA ARG A 42 11.90 5.05 3.53
C ARG A 42 13.19 4.30 3.23
N LYS A 43 13.97 4.83 2.29
CA LYS A 43 15.27 4.25 1.89
C LYS A 43 16.30 4.22 3.02
N ASP A 44 16.17 5.11 3.99
CA ASP A 44 16.99 5.17 5.21
C ASP A 44 16.53 4.19 6.30
N GLY A 45 15.51 3.36 6.02
CA GLY A 45 14.96 2.40 6.95
C GLY A 45 13.89 2.96 7.88
N TYR A 46 13.66 4.27 7.91
CA TYR A 46 12.64 4.88 8.76
C TYR A 46 11.22 4.52 8.28
N ILE A 47 10.33 4.21 9.22
CA ILE A 47 8.93 3.91 8.95
C ILE A 47 8.11 5.19 9.12
N ILE A 48 7.33 5.54 8.11
CA ILE A 48 6.33 6.61 8.16
C ILE A 48 4.94 6.03 8.03
N SER A 49 3.97 6.68 8.65
CA SER A 49 2.56 6.41 8.47
C SER A 49 1.77 7.70 8.38
N GLY A 50 0.60 7.63 7.77
CA GLY A 50 -0.34 8.74 7.66
C GLY A 50 -1.74 8.25 7.32
N TRP A 51 -2.73 9.09 7.52
CA TRP A 51 -4.13 8.75 7.35
C TRP A 51 -5.00 9.96 7.02
N SER A 52 -6.13 9.72 6.36
CA SER A 52 -7.18 10.72 6.12
C SER A 52 -8.04 10.95 7.39
N ASN A 53 -9.08 11.78 7.31
CA ASN A 53 -9.87 12.21 8.46
C ASN A 53 -10.68 11.06 9.11
N MET A 54 -10.03 10.29 9.98
CA MET A 54 -10.58 9.14 10.70
C MET A 54 -10.25 9.21 12.20
N PRO A 55 -11.11 8.64 13.08
CA PRO A 55 -10.75 8.37 14.48
C PRO A 55 -9.53 7.45 14.61
N HIS A 56 -8.67 7.73 15.58
CA HIS A 56 -7.46 6.93 15.84
C HIS A 56 -7.71 5.43 16.00
N THR A 57 -8.86 5.04 16.57
CA THR A 57 -9.25 3.63 16.72
C THR A 57 -9.51 2.94 15.39
N GLU A 58 -10.10 3.63 14.42
CA GLU A 58 -10.35 3.08 13.09
C GLU A 58 -9.06 2.93 12.29
N ILE A 59 -8.13 3.90 12.44
CA ILE A 59 -6.80 3.84 11.83
C ILE A 59 -6.01 2.63 12.33
N ILE A 60 -6.01 2.39 13.65
CA ILE A 60 -5.38 1.20 14.23
C ILE A 60 -6.04 -0.07 13.68
N GLY A 61 -7.37 -0.09 13.62
CA GLY A 61 -8.13 -1.21 13.04
C GLY A 61 -7.72 -1.51 11.59
N LEU A 62 -7.60 -0.49 10.75
CA LEU A 62 -7.16 -0.63 9.35
C LEU A 62 -5.74 -1.22 9.25
N PHE A 63 -4.81 -0.77 10.09
CA PHE A 63 -3.46 -1.33 10.10
C PHE A 63 -3.44 -2.79 10.55
N GLU A 64 -4.23 -3.17 11.55
CA GLU A 64 -4.30 -4.58 11.98
C GLU A 64 -4.93 -5.48 10.91
N VAL A 65 -5.97 -5.00 10.21
CA VAL A 65 -6.56 -5.72 9.06
C VAL A 65 -5.54 -5.89 7.94
N GLY A 66 -4.83 -4.83 7.54
CA GLY A 66 -3.80 -4.90 6.51
C GLY A 66 -2.66 -5.85 6.88
N LYS A 67 -2.21 -5.82 8.14
CA LYS A 67 -1.22 -6.77 8.66
C LYS A 67 -1.73 -8.22 8.58
N LYS A 68 -2.98 -8.46 8.96
CA LYS A 68 -3.58 -9.79 8.86
C LYS A 68 -3.63 -10.29 7.42
N GLN A 69 -4.01 -9.45 6.46
CA GLN A 69 -4.01 -9.82 5.04
C GLN A 69 -2.61 -10.24 4.55
N VAL A 70 -1.55 -9.53 4.96
CA VAL A 70 -0.17 -9.91 4.62
C VAL A 70 0.17 -11.28 5.22
N ILE A 71 -0.18 -11.51 6.49
CA ILE A 71 0.08 -12.78 7.16
C ILE A 71 -0.68 -13.93 6.48
N ASP A 72 -1.96 -13.73 6.17
CA ASP A 72 -2.79 -14.74 5.50
C ASP A 72 -2.19 -15.08 4.11
N HIS A 73 -1.76 -14.07 3.34
CA HIS A 73 -1.09 -14.28 2.06
C HIS A 73 0.26 -15.02 2.18
N MET A 74 0.99 -14.86 3.29
CA MET A 74 2.20 -15.63 3.55
C MET A 74 1.89 -17.12 3.69
N TYR A 75 0.81 -17.48 4.40
CA TYR A 75 0.43 -18.87 4.65
C TYR A 75 -0.34 -19.53 3.49
N GLU A 76 -1.03 -18.77 2.64
CA GLU A 76 -1.68 -19.31 1.43
C GLU A 76 -0.69 -19.76 0.34
N ASN A 77 0.57 -19.29 0.42
CA ASN A 77 1.63 -19.62 -0.53
C ASN A 77 2.65 -20.65 0.04
N GLU A 78 2.36 -21.26 1.19
CA GLU A 78 3.08 -22.42 1.76
C GLU A 78 2.37 -23.74 1.44
#